data_AF-A0A5B7BXT9-F1
#
_entry.id   AF-A0A5B7BXT9-F1
#
_cell.length_a   1.000
_cell.length_b   1.000
_cell.length_c   1.000
_cell.angle_alpha   90.00
_cell.angle_beta   90.00
_cell.angle_gamma   90.00
#
_symmetry.space_group_name_H-M   'P 1'
#
loop_
_entity.id
_entity.type
_entity.pdbx_description
1 polymer ?
#
loop_
_entity_poly.entity_id
_entity_poly.type
_entity_poly.pdbx_seq_one_letter_code
_entity_poly.pdbx_strand_id
1 'polypeptide(L)'
;MSASLYSPPSSALSSSSLQEGRLKFTVCSAKPTFTFKSRRSFPQIRASAGSSSSLDTGSSTELDSVSSYSEIVPDTVIFDDFERFPPTAATVSSTLLLGICSLPDTTFRGAVDTALADSECYRLESSDVRIPCFINKALVNVGGDLAKLVPGRVSTEVDARLAYDTHGIVRKVHDL
;
A
#
# COMPACT_ATOMS: atom_id res chain seq x y z
N MET A 1 -8.08 -45.62 20.70
CA MET A 1 -8.60 -46.13 19.42
C MET A 1 -9.31 -44.99 18.71
N SER A 2 -9.27 -44.79 17.39
CA SER A 2 -8.30 -45.13 16.33
C SER A 2 -8.64 -44.20 15.15
N ALA A 3 -7.66 -43.80 14.34
CA ALA A 3 -7.87 -42.79 13.30
C ALA A 3 -8.65 -43.32 12.08
N SER A 4 -9.26 -42.41 11.32
CA SER A 4 -9.30 -42.53 9.85
C SER A 4 -9.51 -41.18 9.17
N LEU A 5 -8.67 -40.89 8.17
CA LEU A 5 -8.83 -39.82 7.18
C LEU A 5 -9.56 -40.39 5.95
N TYR A 6 -10.36 -39.60 5.25
CA TYR A 6 -10.82 -39.96 3.90
C TYR A 6 -10.87 -38.76 2.94
N SER A 7 -10.10 -38.91 1.86
CA SER A 7 -10.16 -38.23 0.56
C SER A 7 -10.15 -39.35 -0.52
N PRO A 8 -10.08 -39.10 -1.86
CA PRO A 8 -10.26 -37.86 -2.63
C PRO A 8 -11.58 -37.97 -3.46
N PRO A 9 -11.69 -38.23 -4.79
CA PRO A 9 -10.74 -38.26 -5.92
C PRO A 9 -10.80 -37.03 -6.86
N SER A 10 -9.86 -36.94 -7.80
CA SER A 10 -9.89 -36.02 -8.95
C SER A 10 -9.60 -36.77 -10.26
N SER A 11 -10.33 -36.48 -11.34
CA SER A 11 -9.99 -36.70 -12.77
C SER A 11 -11.13 -36.09 -13.62
N ALA A 12 -10.98 -35.68 -14.90
CA ALA A 12 -9.94 -35.98 -15.89
C ALA A 12 -9.69 -34.81 -16.88
N LEU A 13 -8.77 -35.02 -17.83
CA LEU A 13 -8.35 -34.12 -18.91
C LEU A 13 -9.47 -33.85 -19.95
N SER A 14 -9.37 -32.73 -20.69
CA SER A 14 -9.58 -32.71 -22.16
C SER A 14 -9.09 -31.40 -22.80
N SER A 15 -8.72 -31.47 -24.08
CA SER A 15 -8.06 -30.40 -24.86
C SER A 15 -8.66 -30.26 -26.27
N SER A 16 -9.03 -29.05 -26.68
CA SER A 16 -9.39 -28.63 -28.06
C SER A 16 -9.92 -27.18 -27.99
N SER A 17 -9.85 -26.27 -28.97
CA SER A 17 -9.18 -26.07 -30.26
C SER A 17 -9.79 -24.76 -30.83
N LEU A 18 -9.14 -24.09 -31.78
CA LEU A 18 -9.63 -22.84 -32.40
C LEU A 18 -10.99 -22.98 -33.12
N GLN A 19 -11.82 -21.94 -33.08
CA GLN A 19 -12.57 -21.48 -34.27
C GLN A 19 -13.10 -20.04 -34.16
N GLU A 20 -12.99 -19.28 -35.24
CA GLU A 20 -13.65 -17.98 -35.42
C GLU A 20 -15.15 -18.15 -35.67
N GLY A 21 -15.98 -17.25 -35.14
CA GLY A 21 -17.44 -17.33 -35.23
C GLY A 21 -18.11 -15.95 -35.31
N ARG A 22 -18.02 -15.29 -36.47
CA ARG A 22 -18.58 -13.95 -36.70
C ARG A 22 -20.11 -14.00 -36.87
N LEU A 23 -20.88 -13.86 -35.80
CA LEU A 23 -22.34 -13.74 -35.85
C LEU A 23 -22.81 -12.32 -35.48
N LYS A 24 -23.40 -11.63 -36.47
CA LYS A 24 -24.11 -10.36 -36.27
C LYS A 24 -25.54 -10.65 -35.83
N PHE A 25 -25.96 -10.13 -34.68
CA PHE A 25 -27.37 -10.02 -34.31
C PHE A 25 -27.78 -8.55 -34.21
N THR A 26 -28.82 -8.17 -34.95
CA THR A 26 -29.48 -6.86 -34.86
C THR A 26 -30.95 -7.08 -34.53
N VAL A 27 -31.38 -6.69 -33.32
CA VAL A 27 -32.80 -6.55 -32.95
C VAL A 27 -33.00 -5.29 -32.11
N CYS A 28 -34.17 -4.67 -32.27
CA CYS A 28 -34.52 -3.34 -31.79
C CYS A 28 -34.75 -3.19 -30.27
N SER A 29 -34.41 -1.98 -29.79
CA SER A 29 -35.23 -1.11 -28.92
C SER A 29 -35.95 -1.68 -27.69
N ALA A 30 -35.42 -1.35 -26.50
CA ALA A 30 -36.20 -0.72 -25.44
C ALA A 30 -35.30 0.19 -24.59
N LYS A 31 -35.71 1.44 -24.32
CA LYS A 31 -35.02 2.33 -23.38
C LYS A 31 -35.57 2.10 -21.96
N PRO A 32 -34.78 1.66 -20.97
CA PRO A 32 -35.22 1.61 -19.59
C PRO A 32 -35.12 3.02 -18.97
N THR A 33 -36.22 3.78 -18.99
CA THR A 33 -36.30 5.09 -18.30
C THR A 33 -36.45 4.91 -16.79
N PHE A 34 -35.40 4.42 -16.12
CA PHE A 34 -35.34 4.37 -14.66
C PHE A 34 -35.10 5.77 -14.09
N THR A 35 -36.18 6.46 -13.75
CA THR A 35 -36.14 7.75 -13.03
C THR A 35 -35.89 7.52 -11.54
N PHE A 36 -34.64 7.22 -11.18
CA PHE A 36 -34.22 7.16 -9.79
C PHE A 36 -34.23 8.57 -9.18
N LYS A 37 -35.34 8.95 -8.53
CA LYS A 37 -35.47 10.23 -7.80
C LYS A 37 -34.61 10.19 -6.52
N SER A 38 -33.31 10.44 -6.70
CA SER A 38 -32.35 10.59 -5.61
C SER A 38 -32.66 11.84 -4.78
N ARG A 39 -33.55 11.73 -3.78
CA ARG A 39 -33.63 12.69 -2.66
C ARG A 39 -32.42 12.49 -1.73
N ARG A 40 -31.21 12.76 -2.22
CA ARG A 40 -30.08 13.02 -1.34
C ARG A 40 -30.19 14.45 -0.83
N SER A 41 -30.78 14.58 0.36
CA SER A 41 -30.47 15.69 1.25
C SER A 41 -29.02 15.49 1.68
N PHE A 42 -28.07 15.98 0.88
CA PHE A 42 -26.70 16.14 1.36
C PHE A 42 -26.75 17.23 2.45
N PRO A 43 -26.26 16.99 3.67
CA PRO A 43 -25.93 18.10 4.55
C PRO A 43 -24.84 18.89 3.83
N GLN A 44 -25.17 20.12 3.44
CA GLN A 44 -24.19 21.03 2.86
C GLN A 44 -23.18 21.34 3.96
N ILE A 45 -21.99 20.72 3.88
CA ILE A 45 -20.87 21.04 4.77
C ILE A 45 -20.44 22.46 4.43
N ARG A 46 -21.03 23.42 5.13
CA ARG A 46 -20.71 24.83 5.04
C ARG A 46 -19.44 25.04 5.85
N ALA A 47 -18.29 25.05 5.17
CA ALA A 47 -17.08 25.58 5.75
C ALA A 47 -17.35 27.00 6.26
N SER A 48 -16.96 27.28 7.50
CA SER A 48 -17.30 28.52 8.23
C SER A 48 -16.46 29.70 7.76
N ALA A 49 -16.64 30.13 6.51
CA ALA A 49 -16.12 31.40 6.00
C ALA A 49 -16.88 32.58 6.64
N GLY A 50 -16.60 32.88 7.91
CA GLY A 50 -17.47 33.73 8.70
C GLY A 50 -17.01 34.09 10.12
N SER A 51 -15.74 34.43 10.31
CA SER A 51 -15.29 35.22 11.48
C SER A 51 -14.19 36.19 11.05
N SER A 52 -14.58 37.38 10.58
CA SER A 52 -13.63 38.48 10.36
C SER A 52 -13.32 39.14 11.70
N SER A 53 -12.26 38.67 12.35
CA SER A 53 -11.57 39.42 13.40
C SER A 53 -10.21 39.84 12.86
N SER A 54 -10.00 41.16 12.72
CA SER A 54 -8.74 41.75 12.29
C SER A 54 -7.64 41.50 13.31
N LEU A 55 -6.95 40.37 13.17
CA LEU A 55 -5.69 40.08 13.81
C LEU A 55 -4.70 39.67 12.72
N ASP A 56 -3.45 40.09 12.91
CA ASP A 56 -2.31 39.78 12.04
C ASP A 56 -1.92 38.31 12.24
N THR A 57 -2.78 37.40 11.78
CA THR A 57 -2.48 35.97 11.72
C THR A 57 -1.49 35.78 10.58
N GLY A 58 -0.20 35.83 10.90
CA GLY A 58 0.85 35.30 10.05
C GLY A 58 0.47 33.92 9.53
N SER A 59 0.93 33.57 8.33
CA SER A 59 0.42 32.50 7.46
C SER A 59 0.54 31.07 8.01
N SER A 60 -0.15 30.77 9.11
CA SER A 60 -0.21 29.46 9.76
C SER A 60 -1.37 28.65 9.22
N THR A 61 -1.07 27.49 8.66
CA THR A 61 -2.04 26.49 8.24
C THR A 61 -2.57 25.67 9.42
N GLU A 62 -3.59 24.83 9.18
CA GLU A 62 -4.04 23.83 10.15
C GLU A 62 -2.92 22.83 10.50
N LEU A 63 -2.05 22.51 9.54
CA LEU A 63 -0.89 21.64 9.76
C LEU A 63 0.15 22.31 10.68
N ASP A 64 0.41 23.61 10.51
CA ASP A 64 1.29 24.38 11.39
C ASP A 64 0.72 24.53 12.81
N SER A 65 -0.62 24.52 12.93
CA SER A 65 -1.29 24.50 14.22
C SER A 65 -1.08 23.15 14.92
N VAL A 66 -1.21 22.03 14.20
CA VAL A 66 -1.00 20.67 14.75
C VAL A 66 0.47 20.41 15.08
N SER A 67 1.41 20.88 14.26
CA SER A 67 2.86 20.66 14.47
C SER A 67 3.39 21.32 15.76
N SER A 68 2.68 22.33 16.30
CA SER A 68 2.99 22.92 17.60
C SER A 68 2.66 22.02 18.81
N TYR A 69 1.86 20.97 18.63
CA TYR A 69 1.45 20.02 19.67
C TYR A 69 1.91 18.58 19.42
N SER A 70 2.18 18.20 18.17
CA SER A 70 2.46 16.82 17.75
C SER A 70 3.56 16.78 16.67
N GLU A 71 4.37 15.72 16.69
CA GLU A 71 5.31 15.43 15.59
C GLU A 71 4.55 15.05 14.31
N ILE A 72 4.94 15.62 13.17
CA ILE A 72 4.35 15.30 11.87
C ILE A 72 5.18 14.23 11.17
N VAL A 73 4.52 13.11 10.85
CA VAL A 73 5.11 11.93 10.21
C VAL A 73 4.26 11.55 8.99
N PRO A 74 4.77 11.67 7.75
CA PRO A 74 4.02 11.27 6.55
C PRO A 74 4.04 9.74 6.38
N ASP A 75 2.87 9.20 6.04
CA ASP A 75 2.68 7.79 5.67
C ASP A 75 1.98 7.72 4.30
N THR A 76 2.72 8.09 3.24
CA THR A 76 2.20 8.12 1.86
C THR A 76 3.32 8.06 0.84
N VAL A 77 3.00 7.55 -0.36
CA VAL A 77 3.95 7.33 -1.47
C VAL A 77 4.13 8.58 -2.34
N ILE A 78 3.12 9.44 -2.42
CA ILE A 78 3.12 10.63 -3.29
C ILE A 78 3.61 11.86 -2.48
N PHE A 79 4.70 11.68 -1.75
CA PHE A 79 5.28 12.72 -0.91
C PHE A 79 6.68 13.08 -1.40
N ASP A 80 6.73 13.91 -2.43
CA ASP A 80 7.99 14.37 -3.04
C ASP A 80 8.38 15.80 -2.60
N ASP A 81 7.51 16.51 -1.88
CA ASP A 81 7.73 17.91 -1.43
C ASP A 81 8.29 17.97 0.02
N PHE A 82 9.40 17.27 0.23
CA PHE A 82 10.16 17.27 1.49
C PHE A 82 10.72 18.65 1.86
N GLU A 83 10.90 19.56 0.89
CA GLU A 83 11.35 20.93 1.15
C GLU A 83 10.24 21.76 1.83
N ARG A 84 8.98 21.59 1.39
CA ARG A 84 7.86 22.37 1.92
C ARG A 84 7.29 21.83 3.23
N PHE A 85 7.30 20.52 3.44
CA PHE A 85 6.98 19.93 4.73
C PHE A 85 8.07 18.92 5.13
N PRO A 86 9.17 19.37 5.75
CA PRO A 86 10.25 18.50 6.17
C PRO A 86 9.76 17.55 7.28
N PRO A 87 9.71 16.23 7.03
CA PRO A 87 9.22 15.28 8.01
C PRO A 87 10.26 15.05 9.11
N THR A 88 9.80 14.88 10.35
CA THR A 88 10.70 14.63 11.49
C THR A 88 11.05 13.14 11.61
N ALA A 89 10.12 12.26 11.26
CA ALA A 89 10.30 10.81 11.17
C ALA A 89 9.57 10.26 9.93
N ALA A 90 9.73 8.97 9.63
CA ALA A 90 9.03 8.30 8.53
C ALA A 90 8.52 6.90 8.93
N THR A 91 7.57 6.38 8.15
CA THR A 91 7.05 5.01 8.25
C THR A 91 7.25 4.27 6.93
N VAL A 92 7.48 2.96 7.00
CA VAL A 92 7.60 2.07 5.85
C VAL A 92 6.71 0.85 6.09
N SER A 93 5.61 0.81 5.35
CA SER A 93 4.64 -0.28 5.38
C SER A 93 4.64 -1.09 4.09
N SER A 94 4.08 -2.29 4.17
CA SER A 94 3.74 -3.14 3.02
C SER A 94 2.83 -2.41 2.00
N THR A 95 1.95 -1.51 2.48
CA THR A 95 1.09 -0.68 1.62
C THR A 95 1.87 0.43 0.90
N LEU A 96 2.83 1.07 1.59
CA LEU A 96 3.74 2.04 0.99
C LEU A 96 4.59 1.37 -0.12
N LEU A 97 5.13 0.18 0.15
CA LEU A 97 5.87 -0.60 -0.85
C LEU A 97 5.00 -0.98 -2.06
N LEU A 98 3.75 -1.39 -1.83
CA LEU A 98 2.79 -1.67 -2.92
C LEU A 98 2.54 -0.44 -3.79
N GLY A 99 2.40 0.75 -3.19
CA GLY A 99 2.23 2.00 -3.94
C GLY A 99 3.46 2.39 -4.75
N ILE A 100 4.68 2.22 -4.20
CA ILE A 100 5.96 2.42 -4.92
C ILE A 100 6.01 1.55 -6.18
N CYS A 101 5.58 0.28 -6.09
CA CYS A 101 5.51 -0.63 -7.22
C CYS A 101 4.41 -0.27 -8.24
N SER A 102 3.29 0.28 -7.76
CA SER A 102 2.08 0.57 -8.56
C SER A 102 2.15 1.87 -9.35
N LEU A 103 2.98 2.82 -8.92
CA LEU A 103 3.19 4.10 -9.62
C LEU A 103 4.42 4.04 -10.54
N PRO A 104 4.38 4.72 -11.70
CA PRO A 104 5.58 4.95 -12.51
C PRO A 104 6.50 5.94 -11.78
N ASP A 105 7.81 5.71 -11.89
CA ASP A 105 8.89 6.64 -11.52
C ASP A 105 8.75 7.31 -10.13
N THR A 106 8.68 6.48 -9.08
CA THR A 106 8.77 6.95 -7.69
C THR A 106 10.23 7.05 -7.23
N THR A 107 10.54 8.03 -6.38
CA THR A 107 11.87 8.30 -5.82
C THR A 107 12.55 7.05 -5.22
N PHE A 108 11.76 6.16 -4.62
CA PHE A 108 12.24 4.94 -3.95
C PHE A 108 12.22 3.68 -4.85
N ARG A 109 11.88 3.79 -6.14
CA ARG A 109 11.75 2.62 -7.03
C ARG A 109 13.05 1.81 -7.13
N GLY A 110 14.19 2.49 -7.23
CA GLY A 110 15.51 1.85 -7.27
C GLY A 110 15.85 1.04 -6.02
N ALA A 111 15.30 1.39 -4.85
CA ALA A 111 15.48 0.62 -3.61
C ALA A 111 14.81 -0.77 -3.70
N VAL A 112 13.64 -0.84 -4.35
CA VAL A 112 12.90 -2.07 -4.61
C VAL A 112 13.59 -2.90 -5.70
N ASP A 113 14.00 -2.27 -6.80
CA ASP A 113 14.69 -2.96 -7.89
C ASP A 113 16.05 -3.53 -7.41
N THR A 114 16.77 -2.81 -6.53
CA THR A 114 17.99 -3.31 -5.87
C THR A 114 17.71 -4.52 -4.97
N ALA A 115 16.58 -4.53 -4.25
CA ALA A 115 16.18 -5.70 -3.47
C ALA A 115 15.90 -6.91 -4.37
N LEU A 116 15.19 -6.71 -5.48
CA LEU A 116 14.89 -7.76 -6.46
C LEU A 116 16.15 -8.30 -7.19
N ALA A 117 17.24 -7.52 -7.24
CA ALA A 117 18.53 -7.96 -7.78
C ALA A 117 19.38 -8.80 -6.80
N ASP A 118 18.93 -9.00 -5.56
CA ASP A 118 19.75 -9.59 -4.50
C ASP A 118 20.01 -11.11 -4.67
N SER A 119 21.29 -11.48 -4.76
CA SER A 119 21.72 -12.86 -4.99
C SER A 119 21.44 -13.82 -3.84
N GLU A 120 21.45 -13.36 -2.59
CA GLU A 120 21.19 -14.24 -1.44
C GLU A 120 19.74 -14.69 -1.38
N CYS A 121 18.79 -13.81 -1.74
CA CYS A 121 17.41 -14.21 -1.90
C CYS A 121 17.22 -15.23 -3.03
N TYR A 122 17.92 -15.10 -4.17
CA TYR A 122 17.88 -16.12 -5.22
C TYR A 122 18.48 -17.47 -4.81
N ARG A 123 19.41 -17.50 -3.84
CA ARG A 123 20.02 -18.71 -3.30
C ARG A 123 19.07 -19.56 -2.46
N LEU A 124 17.91 -19.03 -2.08
CA LEU A 124 16.85 -19.75 -1.36
C LEU A 124 16.03 -20.62 -2.32
N GLU A 125 15.92 -21.92 -2.03
CA GLU A 125 15.33 -22.90 -2.95
C GLU A 125 13.82 -22.74 -3.15
N SER A 126 13.03 -22.52 -2.08
CA SER A 126 11.57 -22.42 -2.16
C SER A 126 11.06 -20.99 -2.33
N SER A 127 9.98 -20.84 -3.09
CA SER A 127 9.28 -19.56 -3.29
C SER A 127 8.78 -18.96 -1.97
N ASP A 128 8.35 -19.81 -1.05
CA ASP A 128 7.73 -19.43 0.23
C ASP A 128 8.69 -18.67 1.17
N VAL A 129 10.00 -18.87 1.03
CA VAL A 129 11.02 -18.10 1.78
C VAL A 129 11.74 -17.08 0.88
N ARG A 130 11.85 -17.34 -0.43
CA ARG A 130 12.45 -16.40 -1.40
C ARG A 130 11.66 -15.10 -1.53
N ILE A 131 10.34 -15.17 -1.67
CA ILE A 131 9.51 -13.96 -1.83
C ILE A 131 9.53 -13.08 -0.57
N PRO A 132 9.39 -13.61 0.67
CA PRO A 132 9.62 -12.82 1.86
C PRO A 132 11.03 -12.23 1.95
N CYS A 133 12.08 -12.93 1.52
CA CYS A 133 13.44 -12.37 1.50
C CYS A 133 13.50 -11.06 0.69
N PHE A 134 12.95 -11.07 -0.52
CA PHE A 134 12.89 -9.87 -1.38
C PHE A 134 12.05 -8.74 -0.76
N ILE A 135 10.87 -9.06 -0.20
CA ILE A 135 10.00 -8.06 0.43
C ILE A 135 10.70 -7.40 1.62
N ASN A 136 11.35 -8.19 2.48
CA ASN A 136 12.08 -7.65 3.63
C ASN A 136 13.25 -6.76 3.20
N LYS A 137 14.03 -7.16 2.19
CA LYS A 137 15.10 -6.31 1.63
C LYS A 137 14.55 -5.03 1.01
N ALA A 138 13.40 -5.07 0.34
CA ALA A 138 12.77 -3.87 -0.21
C ALA A 138 12.32 -2.90 0.92
N LEU A 139 11.68 -3.42 1.98
CA LEU A 139 11.30 -2.62 3.15
C LEU A 139 12.52 -2.00 3.85
N VAL A 140 13.60 -2.75 4.03
CA VAL A 140 14.85 -2.25 4.64
C VAL A 140 15.55 -1.22 3.75
N ASN A 141 15.63 -1.45 2.43
CA ASN A 141 16.23 -0.50 1.50
C ASN A 141 15.46 0.84 1.47
N VAL A 142 14.13 0.79 1.33
CA VAL A 142 13.26 1.98 1.36
C VAL A 142 13.38 2.71 2.70
N GLY A 143 13.40 1.97 3.82
CA GLY A 143 13.62 2.55 5.15
C GLY A 143 14.99 3.19 5.32
N GLY A 144 16.04 2.56 4.77
CA GLY A 144 17.41 3.09 4.75
C GLY A 144 17.57 4.34 3.90
N ASP A 145 16.78 4.50 2.82
CA ASP A 145 16.74 5.73 2.03
C ASP A 145 15.96 6.84 2.75
N LEU A 146 14.78 6.53 3.32
CA LEU A 146 14.03 7.49 4.15
C LEU A 146 14.82 7.95 5.39
N ALA A 147 15.64 7.09 5.98
CA ALA A 147 16.49 7.44 7.13
C ALA A 147 17.58 8.48 6.79
N LYS A 148 17.86 8.72 5.50
CA LYS A 148 18.76 9.80 5.05
C LYS A 148 18.03 11.13 4.88
N LEU A 149 16.70 11.11 4.80
CA LEU A 149 15.84 12.26 4.55
C LEU A 149 15.21 12.83 5.84
N VAL A 150 15.12 12.03 6.92
CA VAL A 150 14.50 12.43 8.18
C VAL A 150 15.55 12.54 9.32
N PRO A 151 15.44 13.53 10.22
CA PRO A 151 16.35 13.68 11.36
C PRO A 151 16.07 12.71 12.51
N GLY A 152 14.85 12.17 12.58
CA GLY A 152 14.37 11.29 13.64
C GLY A 152 14.54 9.81 13.33
N ARG A 153 13.44 9.06 13.36
CA ARG A 153 13.43 7.59 13.20
C ARG A 153 12.64 7.17 11.98
N VAL A 154 12.95 5.97 11.47
CA VAL A 154 12.11 5.28 10.49
C VAL A 154 11.52 4.03 11.16
N SER A 155 10.22 3.86 11.07
CA SER A 155 9.52 2.65 11.54
C SER A 155 9.24 1.73 10.35
N THR A 156 9.73 0.49 10.40
CA THR A 156 9.53 -0.51 9.33
C THR A 156 8.61 -1.62 9.80
N GLU A 157 7.58 -1.93 9.00
CA GLU A 157 6.61 -3.00 9.28
C GLU A 157 7.26 -4.39 9.17
N VAL A 158 6.85 -5.33 10.04
CA VAL A 158 7.13 -6.77 9.88
C VAL A 158 5.95 -7.46 9.19
N ASP A 159 6.16 -8.65 8.63
CA ASP A 159 5.11 -9.41 7.96
C ASP A 159 3.87 -9.62 8.85
N ALA A 160 2.73 -9.01 8.48
CA ALA A 160 1.47 -9.06 9.21
C ALA A 160 0.93 -10.49 9.43
N ARG A 161 1.40 -11.49 8.66
CA ARG A 161 1.07 -12.92 8.90
C ARG A 161 1.63 -13.43 10.23
N LEU A 162 2.62 -12.75 10.81
CA LEU A 162 3.21 -13.03 12.12
C LEU A 162 2.46 -12.35 13.28
N ALA A 163 1.38 -11.61 13.05
CA ALA A 163 0.69 -10.80 14.07
C ALA A 163 0.27 -11.57 15.35
N TYR A 164 0.12 -12.89 15.27
CA TYR A 164 -0.24 -13.76 16.39
C TYR A 164 0.91 -14.69 16.86
N ASP A 165 2.13 -14.52 16.33
CA ASP A 165 3.33 -15.25 16.73
C ASP A 165 4.40 -14.27 17.28
N THR A 166 4.39 -14.08 18.60
CA THR A 166 5.35 -13.20 19.29
C THR A 166 6.81 -13.63 19.07
N HIS A 167 7.09 -14.94 19.01
CA HIS A 167 8.45 -15.43 18.79
C HIS A 167 8.88 -15.27 17.33
N GLY A 168 7.95 -15.45 16.40
CA GLY A 168 8.10 -15.13 14.98
C GLY A 168 8.43 -13.66 14.75
N ILE A 169 7.67 -12.74 15.37
CA ILE A 169 7.94 -11.30 15.33
C ILE A 169 9.34 -10.99 15.87
N VAL A 170 9.70 -11.46 17.06
CA VAL A 170 11.01 -11.16 17.67
C VAL A 170 12.16 -11.70 16.81
N ARG A 171 12.07 -12.92 16.29
CA ARG A 171 13.05 -13.44 15.34
C ARG A 171 13.13 -12.56 14.09
N LYS A 172 11.98 -12.21 13.51
CA LYS A 172 11.91 -11.41 12.27
C LYS A 172 12.55 -10.04 12.44
N VAL A 173 12.39 -9.39 13.60
CA VAL A 173 13.02 -8.10 13.94
C VAL A 173 14.53 -8.21 14.08
N HIS A 174 15.06 -9.33 14.58
CA HIS A 174 16.51 -9.59 14.61
C HIS A 174 17.11 -9.96 13.24
N ASP A 175 16.27 -10.38 12.29
CA ASP A 175 16.64 -10.70 10.90
C ASP A 175 16.49 -9.48 9.93
N LEU A 176 16.16 -8.28 10.43
CA LEU A 176 16.02 -7.04 9.66
C LEU A 176 17.22 -6.10 9.89
#